data_AF-A0AAE0XY79-F1
#
_entry.id   AF-A0AAE0XY79-F1
#
_cell.length_a   1.000
_cell.length_b   1.000
_cell.length_c   1.000
_cell.angle_alpha   90.00
_cell.angle_beta   90.00
_cell.angle_gamma   90.00
#
_symmetry.space_group_name_H-M   'P 1'
#
loop_
_entity.id
_entity.type
_entity.pdbx_description
1 polymer ?
#
loop_
_entity_poly.entity_id
_entity_poly.type
_entity_poly.pdbx_seq_one_letter_code
_entity_poly.pdbx_strand_id
1 'polypeptide(L)'
;MRKFIGIILLSGLVHKSQMRSFWTSDPLTSTPAFSALMKRDRFEQIMKFFHFNNNKNEPPHTANERDRLYKIRPLLEQLSNSFQNAFTPEKEICIDESLMLYKGRVIFRQYMPLKRARFGIKIFCLTDKNGYLHSFSVYTGKQNPLYNVDSLVSQDAVNLSLTAKTTLALMGPFLDKGYHLYIDNWYTSVALIEYLHQRKTLVTGTARCDRVPKALKNLPVAKGQTASLCKGPLLAQKFSDKKMVYMMTAGHTARTTMPRARRGGTEQALPVSIDSYNKHMGGVDRLDQLIEPYDYKKNCEVVPQACRASHSADCTQCMELTQIQWRKASSHRVHETSCREPCFSSR
;
A
#
# COMPACT_ATOMS: atom_id res chain seq x y z
N MET A 1 -23.71 -14.99 6.08
CA MET A 1 -22.56 -14.10 5.86
C MET A 1 -21.85 -14.30 4.52
N ARG A 2 -21.49 -15.52 4.09
CA ARG A 2 -20.80 -15.75 2.80
C ARG A 2 -21.49 -15.10 1.58
N LYS A 3 -22.82 -15.23 1.47
CA LYS A 3 -23.61 -14.59 0.39
C LYS A 3 -23.51 -13.06 0.41
N PHE A 4 -23.52 -12.43 1.59
CA PHE A 4 -23.38 -10.99 1.75
C PHE A 4 -22.02 -10.49 1.27
N ILE A 5 -20.94 -11.19 1.67
CA ILE A 5 -19.58 -10.88 1.21
C ILE A 5 -19.52 -11.05 -0.31
N GLY A 6 -20.00 -12.18 -0.85
CA GLY A 6 -20.03 -12.44 -2.28
C GLY A 6 -20.76 -11.36 -3.09
N ILE A 7 -21.87 -10.82 -2.58
CA ILE A 7 -22.57 -9.68 -3.19
C ILE A 7 -21.68 -8.42 -3.23
N ILE A 8 -20.94 -8.13 -2.17
CA ILE A 8 -20.02 -6.98 -2.16
C ILE A 8 -18.88 -7.19 -3.16
N LEU A 9 -18.32 -8.41 -3.23
CA LEU A 9 -17.32 -8.76 -4.25
C LEU A 9 -17.88 -8.58 -5.68
N LEU A 10 -19.11 -9.03 -5.92
CA LEU A 10 -19.77 -8.93 -7.21
C LEU A 10 -20.12 -7.48 -7.58
N SER A 11 -20.44 -6.63 -6.60
CA SER A 11 -20.73 -5.21 -6.82
C SER A 11 -19.52 -4.39 -7.30
N GLY A 12 -18.29 -4.88 -7.06
CA GLY A 12 -17.09 -4.31 -7.65
C GLY A 12 -16.94 -4.64 -9.14
N LEU A 13 -17.56 -5.72 -9.62
CA LEU A 13 -17.50 -6.14 -11.03
C LEU A 13 -18.59 -5.47 -11.87
N VAL A 14 -19.78 -5.34 -11.30
CA VAL A 14 -20.96 -4.80 -12.00
C VAL A 14 -21.17 -3.34 -11.62
N HIS A 15 -21.18 -2.46 -12.61
CA HIS A 15 -21.32 -1.02 -12.39
C HIS A 15 -22.80 -0.61 -12.33
N LYS A 16 -23.21 0.03 -11.23
CA LYS A 16 -24.56 0.59 -11.04
C LYS A 16 -24.48 1.91 -10.29
N SER A 17 -25.25 2.91 -10.72
CA SER A 17 -25.27 4.26 -10.15
C SER A 17 -25.65 4.33 -8.67
N GLN A 18 -26.40 3.35 -8.16
CA GLN A 18 -26.79 3.26 -6.76
C GLN A 18 -26.80 1.81 -6.29
N MET A 19 -26.53 1.62 -4.99
CA MET A 19 -26.53 0.29 -4.37
C MET A 19 -27.88 -0.43 -4.51
N ARG A 20 -29.00 0.30 -4.49
CA ARG A 20 -30.33 -0.30 -4.65
C ARG A 20 -30.60 -0.81 -6.06
N SER A 21 -29.92 -0.25 -7.07
CA SER A 21 -30.12 -0.60 -8.48
C SER A 21 -29.63 -2.01 -8.82
N PHE A 22 -28.81 -2.64 -7.98
CA PHE A 22 -28.47 -4.06 -8.10
C PHE A 22 -29.68 -4.99 -7.92
N TRP A 23 -30.77 -4.52 -7.30
CA TRP A 23 -32.02 -5.26 -7.11
C TRP A 23 -33.17 -4.75 -7.99
N THR A 24 -32.87 -4.01 -9.05
CA THR A 24 -33.91 -3.55 -9.99
C THR A 24 -34.57 -4.73 -10.72
N SER A 25 -35.88 -4.63 -10.93
CA SER A 25 -36.66 -5.57 -11.76
C SER A 25 -36.85 -5.06 -13.20
N ASP A 26 -36.37 -3.86 -13.52
CA ASP A 26 -36.40 -3.32 -14.88
C ASP A 26 -35.58 -4.23 -15.82
N PRO A 27 -36.19 -4.82 -16.87
CA PRO A 27 -35.51 -5.71 -17.79
C PRO A 27 -34.23 -5.12 -18.40
N LEU A 28 -34.19 -3.82 -18.69
CA LEU A 28 -33.05 -3.16 -19.33
C LEU A 28 -31.81 -3.08 -18.43
N THR A 29 -32.03 -3.04 -17.12
CA THR A 29 -30.97 -2.83 -16.12
C THR A 29 -30.91 -3.95 -15.08
N SER A 30 -31.68 -5.03 -15.26
CA SER A 30 -31.79 -6.11 -14.30
C SER A 30 -30.44 -6.81 -14.07
N THR A 31 -30.21 -7.20 -12.81
CA THR A 31 -29.06 -8.03 -12.42
C THR A 31 -29.55 -9.19 -11.55
N PRO A 32 -30.16 -10.22 -12.15
CA PRO A 32 -30.92 -11.26 -11.43
C PRO A 32 -30.10 -12.02 -10.38
N ALA A 33 -28.78 -12.10 -10.55
CA ALA A 33 -27.88 -12.76 -9.60
C ALA A 33 -27.96 -12.15 -8.18
N PHE A 34 -28.13 -10.83 -8.05
CA PHE A 34 -28.14 -10.17 -6.74
C PHE A 34 -29.41 -10.49 -5.94
N SER A 35 -30.57 -10.42 -6.59
CA SER A 35 -31.87 -10.76 -5.97
C SER A 35 -31.99 -12.25 -5.66
N ALA A 36 -31.42 -13.11 -6.51
CA ALA A 36 -31.35 -14.56 -6.27
C ALA A 36 -30.46 -14.91 -5.06
N LEU A 37 -29.37 -14.17 -4.84
CA LEU A 37 -28.46 -14.41 -3.72
C LEU A 37 -29.03 -13.94 -2.37
N MET A 38 -29.62 -12.75 -2.33
CA MET A 38 -30.18 -12.15 -1.11
C MET A 38 -31.21 -11.08 -1.45
N LYS A 39 -32.33 -11.00 -0.70
CA LYS A 39 -33.27 -9.88 -0.82
C LYS A 39 -32.58 -8.56 -0.45
N ARG A 40 -32.90 -7.48 -1.17
CA ARG A 40 -32.37 -6.12 -0.94
C ARG A 40 -32.42 -5.70 0.53
N ASP A 41 -33.60 -5.81 1.14
CA ASP A 41 -33.80 -5.32 2.51
C ASP A 41 -32.98 -6.12 3.52
N ARG A 42 -32.76 -7.42 3.27
CA ARG A 42 -31.86 -8.24 4.09
C ARG A 42 -30.40 -7.80 3.94
N PHE A 43 -29.97 -7.47 2.72
CA PHE A 43 -28.65 -6.92 2.48
C PHE A 43 -28.44 -5.59 3.21
N GLU A 44 -29.39 -4.65 3.10
CA GLU A 44 -29.34 -3.35 3.79
C GLU A 44 -29.34 -3.50 5.31
N GLN A 45 -30.14 -4.42 5.86
CA GLN A 45 -30.13 -4.75 7.29
C GLN A 45 -28.75 -5.23 7.73
N ILE A 46 -28.14 -6.19 7.02
CA ILE A 46 -26.80 -6.68 7.37
C ILE A 46 -25.80 -5.54 7.28
N MET A 47 -25.79 -4.77 6.19
CA MET A 47 -24.86 -3.65 6.00
C MET A 47 -24.95 -2.61 7.12
N LYS A 48 -26.17 -2.33 7.63
CA LYS A 48 -26.40 -1.38 8.72
C LYS A 48 -25.82 -1.82 10.06
N PHE A 49 -25.85 -3.12 10.35
CA PHE A 49 -25.47 -3.68 11.66
C PHE A 49 -24.16 -4.48 11.62
N PHE A 50 -23.42 -4.44 10.51
CA PHE A 50 -22.17 -5.16 10.36
C PHE A 50 -21.06 -4.52 11.21
N HIS A 51 -20.39 -5.33 12.04
CA HIS A 51 -19.34 -4.90 12.96
C HIS A 51 -18.31 -6.02 13.14
N PHE A 52 -17.07 -5.66 13.46
CA PHE A 52 -15.97 -6.62 13.67
C PHE A 52 -15.45 -6.67 15.11
N ASN A 53 -15.93 -5.79 15.97
CA ASN A 53 -15.51 -5.73 17.36
C ASN A 53 -16.69 -5.51 18.30
N ASN A 54 -16.55 -5.90 19.55
CA ASN A 54 -17.56 -5.70 20.58
C ASN A 54 -17.50 -4.27 21.12
N ASN A 55 -18.57 -3.50 20.88
CA ASN A 55 -18.68 -2.11 21.34
C ASN A 55 -18.68 -1.98 22.86
N LYS A 56 -19.05 -3.03 23.62
CA LYS A 56 -19.00 -3.00 25.09
C LYS A 56 -17.57 -2.90 25.64
N ASN A 57 -16.59 -3.31 24.85
CA ASN A 57 -15.19 -3.31 25.21
C ASN A 57 -14.44 -2.12 24.60
N GLU A 58 -15.14 -1.20 23.92
CA GLU A 58 -14.52 -0.02 23.31
C GLU A 58 -14.04 0.95 24.41
N PRO A 59 -12.74 1.33 24.42
CA PRO A 59 -12.23 2.28 25.40
C PRO A 59 -12.97 3.63 25.31
N PRO A 60 -13.14 4.35 26.44
CA PRO A 60 -13.77 5.66 26.45
C PRO A 60 -13.12 6.63 25.46
N HIS A 61 -13.92 7.55 24.91
CA HIS A 61 -13.42 8.59 24.00
C HIS A 61 -12.36 9.51 24.63
N THR A 62 -12.35 9.62 25.97
CA THR A 62 -11.42 10.42 26.77
C THR A 62 -10.11 9.70 27.10
N ALA A 63 -9.99 8.41 26.80
CA ALA A 63 -8.75 7.68 27.01
C ALA A 63 -7.68 8.22 26.06
N ASN A 64 -6.55 8.70 26.61
CA ASN A 64 -5.45 9.24 25.83
C ASN A 64 -4.97 8.25 24.76
N GLU A 65 -5.01 6.95 25.05
CA GLU A 65 -4.49 5.85 24.20
C GLU A 65 -5.58 5.11 23.40
N ARG A 66 -6.69 5.76 23.05
CA ARG A 66 -7.75 5.07 22.31
C ARG A 66 -7.33 4.68 20.88
N ASP A 67 -7.58 3.41 20.54
CA ASP A 67 -7.44 2.94 19.16
C ASP A 67 -8.53 3.52 18.26
N ARG A 68 -8.14 4.45 17.39
CA ARG A 68 -9.03 5.05 16.39
C ARG A 68 -9.56 4.04 15.36
N LEU A 69 -8.95 2.85 15.25
CA LEU A 69 -9.40 1.76 14.37
C LEU A 69 -10.01 0.58 15.13
N TYR A 70 -10.29 0.73 16.44
CA TYR A 70 -10.79 -0.36 17.29
C TYR A 70 -11.90 -1.20 16.64
N LYS A 71 -12.86 -0.54 15.98
CA LYS A 71 -14.04 -1.17 15.37
C LYS A 71 -13.71 -2.10 14.20
N ILE A 72 -12.57 -1.89 13.54
CA ILE A 72 -12.12 -2.68 12.39
C ILE A 72 -10.79 -3.41 12.64
N ARG A 73 -10.15 -3.19 13.79
CA ARG A 73 -8.85 -3.75 14.13
C ARG A 73 -8.75 -5.25 13.86
N PRO A 74 -9.72 -6.10 14.30
CA PRO A 74 -9.62 -7.53 14.06
C PRO A 74 -9.62 -7.89 12.58
N LEU A 75 -10.38 -7.14 11.76
CA LEU A 75 -10.39 -7.34 10.31
C LEU A 75 -9.04 -6.95 9.71
N LEU A 76 -8.50 -5.77 10.06
CA LEU A 76 -7.22 -5.31 9.51
C LEU A 76 -6.09 -6.30 9.79
N GLU A 77 -6.02 -6.82 11.02
CA GLU A 77 -5.05 -7.83 11.42
C GLU A 77 -5.23 -9.14 10.66
N GLN A 78 -6.48 -9.62 10.55
CA GLN A 78 -6.77 -10.84 9.79
C GLN A 78 -6.41 -10.69 8.31
N LEU A 79 -6.66 -9.53 7.70
CA LEU A 79 -6.29 -9.23 6.33
C LEU A 79 -4.77 -9.19 6.15
N SER A 80 -4.07 -8.46 7.01
CA SER A 80 -2.62 -8.38 6.99
C SER A 80 -1.98 -9.77 7.10
N ASN A 81 -2.42 -10.58 8.07
CA ASN A 81 -1.94 -11.96 8.24
C ASN A 81 -2.24 -12.83 7.00
N SER A 82 -3.43 -12.68 6.42
CA SER A 82 -3.81 -13.44 5.23
C SER A 82 -2.94 -13.08 4.02
N PHE A 83 -2.64 -11.80 3.82
CA PHE A 83 -1.83 -11.34 2.70
C PHE A 83 -0.37 -11.75 2.85
N GLN A 84 0.19 -11.68 4.07
CA GLN A 84 1.55 -12.13 4.35
C GLN A 84 1.71 -13.64 4.12
N ASN A 85 0.70 -14.45 4.46
CA ASN A 85 0.77 -15.90 4.32
C ASN A 85 0.45 -16.40 2.90
N ALA A 86 -0.23 -15.59 2.08
CA ALA A 86 -0.70 -16.02 0.76
C ALA A 86 0.36 -15.92 -0.34
N PHE A 87 1.38 -15.07 -0.17
CA PHE A 87 2.41 -14.87 -1.19
C PHE A 87 3.74 -14.38 -0.58
N THR A 88 4.84 -15.00 -1.00
CA THR A 88 6.20 -14.56 -0.66
C THR A 88 6.74 -13.71 -1.81
N PRO A 89 7.14 -12.44 -1.57
CA PRO A 89 7.66 -11.60 -2.63
C PRO A 89 9.05 -12.04 -3.10
N GLU A 90 9.42 -11.56 -4.30
CA GLU A 90 10.82 -11.51 -4.72
C GLU A 90 11.64 -10.56 -3.81
N LYS A 91 12.95 -10.52 -4.03
CA LYS A 91 13.88 -9.74 -3.21
C LYS A 91 13.53 -8.24 -3.18
N GLU A 92 13.04 -7.69 -4.28
CA GLU A 92 12.76 -6.27 -4.45
C GLU A 92 11.32 -5.92 -4.04
N ILE A 93 11.21 -5.08 -3.01
CA ILE A 93 9.94 -4.62 -2.45
C ILE A 93 9.96 -3.10 -2.28
N CYS A 94 8.80 -2.46 -2.29
CA CYS A 94 8.69 -1.01 -2.12
C CYS A 94 7.65 -0.63 -1.06
N ILE A 95 7.89 0.50 -0.39
CA ILE A 95 6.92 1.14 0.50
C ILE A 95 6.55 2.50 -0.07
N ASP A 96 5.24 2.74 -0.15
CA ASP A 96 4.68 4.03 -0.54
C ASP A 96 3.25 4.18 0.01
N GLU A 97 2.60 5.30 -0.30
CA GLU A 97 1.28 5.63 0.19
C GLU A 97 0.19 5.49 -0.87
N SER A 98 -0.87 4.77 -0.48
CA SER A 98 -2.15 4.78 -1.17
C SER A 98 -3.12 5.75 -0.47
N LEU A 99 -4.01 6.35 -1.26
CA LEU A 99 -5.07 7.22 -0.74
C LEU A 99 -6.44 6.67 -1.14
N MET A 100 -7.12 6.06 -0.17
CA MET A 100 -8.47 5.57 -0.36
C MET A 100 -9.47 6.73 -0.26
N LEU A 101 -10.26 6.94 -1.33
CA LEU A 101 -11.28 7.99 -1.37
C LEU A 101 -12.27 7.83 -0.21
N TYR A 102 -12.42 8.87 0.61
CA TYR A 102 -13.41 8.87 1.67
C TYR A 102 -14.00 10.26 1.90
N LYS A 103 -15.33 10.35 1.76
CA LYS A 103 -16.09 11.60 1.89
C LYS A 103 -16.76 11.75 3.27
N GLY A 104 -16.71 10.72 4.12
CA GLY A 104 -17.29 10.76 5.46
C GLY A 104 -16.52 11.64 6.44
N ARG A 105 -17.08 11.79 7.65
CA ARG A 105 -16.45 12.51 8.77
C ARG A 105 -15.59 11.53 9.57
N VAL A 106 -14.27 11.66 9.43
CA VAL A 106 -13.30 10.92 10.23
C VAL A 106 -12.12 11.84 10.56
N ILE A 107 -11.62 11.76 11.80
CA ILE A 107 -10.63 12.70 12.34
C ILE A 107 -9.28 12.64 11.61
N PHE A 108 -8.93 11.49 11.03
CA PHE A 108 -7.64 11.25 10.36
C PHE A 108 -7.71 11.33 8.83
N ARG A 109 -8.79 11.88 8.27
CA ARG A 109 -8.89 12.15 6.82
C ARG A 109 -7.75 13.06 6.37
N GLN A 110 -7.04 12.67 5.31
CA GLN A 110 -5.91 13.40 4.76
C GLN A 110 -6.27 14.10 3.45
N TYR A 111 -5.61 15.23 3.21
CA TYR A 111 -5.58 15.92 1.92
C TYR A 111 -4.23 15.68 1.25
N MET A 112 -4.23 15.07 0.07
CA MET A 112 -3.04 14.86 -0.75
C MET A 112 -3.32 15.37 -2.17
N PRO A 113 -2.88 16.61 -2.50
CA PRO A 113 -3.28 17.28 -3.75
C PRO A 113 -2.84 16.54 -5.02
N LEU A 114 -1.73 15.78 -4.94
CA LEU A 114 -1.17 15.04 -6.07
C LEU A 114 -1.90 13.72 -6.38
N LYS A 115 -2.72 13.20 -5.46
CA LYS A 115 -3.49 11.96 -5.68
C LYS A 115 -4.85 12.30 -6.29
N ARG A 116 -5.35 11.45 -7.20
CA ARG A 116 -6.62 11.63 -7.92
C ARG A 116 -7.82 11.91 -7.00
N ALA A 117 -7.94 11.18 -5.90
CA ALA A 117 -9.02 11.34 -4.93
C ALA A 117 -8.96 12.66 -4.14
N ARG A 118 -7.76 13.26 -3.99
CA ARG A 118 -7.39 14.43 -3.18
C ARG A 118 -7.70 14.34 -1.69
N PHE A 119 -8.86 13.84 -1.28
CA PHE A 119 -9.26 13.64 0.11
C PHE A 119 -9.57 12.17 0.38
N GLY A 120 -9.02 11.63 1.46
CA GLY A 120 -9.21 10.22 1.76
C GLY A 120 -8.55 9.73 3.04
N ILE A 121 -8.58 8.43 3.23
CA ILE A 121 -7.83 7.74 4.28
C ILE A 121 -6.48 7.35 3.68
N LYS A 122 -5.40 7.84 4.29
CA LYS A 122 -4.03 7.54 3.89
C LYS A 122 -3.64 6.16 4.44
N ILE A 123 -3.12 5.30 3.57
CA ILE A 123 -2.67 3.95 3.92
C ILE A 123 -1.22 3.82 3.46
N PHE A 124 -0.34 3.42 4.36
CA PHE A 124 1.01 3.02 4.02
C PHE A 124 0.99 1.57 3.56
N CYS A 125 1.60 1.28 2.42
CA CYS A 125 1.54 -0.02 1.77
C CYS A 125 2.96 -0.54 1.51
N LEU A 126 3.19 -1.81 1.80
CA LEU A 126 4.36 -2.56 1.34
C LEU A 126 3.93 -3.47 0.21
N THR A 127 4.56 -3.30 -0.96
CA THR A 127 4.20 -4.03 -2.18
C THR A 127 5.41 -4.56 -2.93
N ASP A 128 5.22 -5.64 -3.69
CA ASP A 128 6.17 -6.08 -4.72
C ASP A 128 6.03 -5.25 -6.01
N LYS A 129 6.88 -5.51 -7.00
CA LYS A 129 6.83 -4.86 -8.33
C LYS A 129 5.49 -5.09 -9.07
N ASN A 130 4.78 -6.17 -8.77
CA ASN A 130 3.50 -6.51 -9.40
C ASN A 130 2.32 -5.80 -8.72
N GLY A 131 2.55 -5.11 -7.61
CA GLY A 131 1.54 -4.45 -6.79
C GLY A 131 0.74 -5.43 -5.93
N TYR A 132 1.31 -6.56 -5.53
CA TYR A 132 0.77 -7.40 -4.46
C TYR A 132 0.97 -6.68 -3.12
N LEU A 133 -0.07 -6.61 -2.29
CA LEU A 133 0.00 -5.92 -1.00
C LEU A 133 0.38 -6.93 0.08
N HIS A 134 1.57 -6.81 0.65
CA HIS A 134 2.03 -7.74 1.69
C HIS A 134 1.65 -7.26 3.08
N SER A 135 1.91 -5.98 3.36
CA SER A 135 1.65 -5.38 4.67
C SER A 135 1.16 -3.96 4.45
N PHE A 136 0.32 -3.47 5.37
CA PHE A 136 -0.21 -2.12 5.30
C PHE A 136 -0.49 -1.57 6.69
N SER A 137 -0.49 -0.24 6.79
CA SER A 137 -0.83 0.47 8.02
C SER A 137 -1.67 1.70 7.69
N VAL A 138 -2.81 1.83 8.38
CA VAL A 138 -3.72 2.95 8.20
C VAL A 138 -3.22 4.14 9.02
N TYR A 139 -3.01 5.28 8.36
CA TYR A 139 -2.62 6.50 9.06
C TYR A 139 -3.78 7.04 9.88
N THR A 140 -3.58 7.12 11.20
CA THR A 140 -4.62 7.57 12.14
C THR A 140 -4.32 8.93 12.76
N GLY A 141 -3.36 9.68 12.20
CA GLY A 141 -2.96 10.99 12.68
C GLY A 141 -1.75 10.95 13.62
N LYS A 142 -0.90 11.98 13.55
CA LYS A 142 0.35 12.12 14.31
C LYS A 142 0.18 12.03 15.84
N GLN A 143 -0.97 12.44 16.37
CA GLN A 143 -1.26 12.48 17.80
C GLN A 143 -1.88 11.19 18.35
N ASN A 144 -2.03 10.13 17.55
CA ASN A 144 -2.58 8.87 18.04
C ASN A 144 -1.48 8.05 18.75
N PRO A 145 -1.58 7.75 20.06
CA PRO A 145 -0.54 7.01 20.78
C PRO A 145 -0.37 5.57 20.32
N LEU A 146 -1.40 4.97 19.72
CA LEU A 146 -1.30 3.62 19.14
C LEU A 146 -0.78 3.62 17.70
N TYR A 147 -0.62 4.80 17.09
CA TYR A 147 0.23 4.97 15.93
C TYR A 147 1.71 5.13 16.36
N ASN A 148 1.97 5.17 17.67
CA ASN A 148 3.32 5.06 18.18
C ASN A 148 3.75 3.59 18.09
N VAL A 149 4.29 3.26 16.92
CA VAL A 149 4.98 2.04 16.52
C VAL A 149 6.12 1.61 17.47
N ASP A 150 6.33 2.30 18.59
CA ASP A 150 7.31 1.96 19.63
C ASP A 150 7.10 0.55 20.18
N SER A 151 5.85 0.09 20.31
CA SER A 151 5.55 -1.29 20.70
C SER A 151 5.78 -2.32 19.58
N LEU A 152 5.94 -1.86 18.33
CA LEU A 152 6.09 -2.69 17.13
C LEU A 152 7.54 -2.71 16.60
N VAL A 153 8.43 -1.92 17.21
CA VAL A 153 9.85 -1.87 16.87
C VAL A 153 10.69 -2.23 18.08
N SER A 154 11.89 -2.76 17.83
CA SER A 154 12.82 -3.12 18.90
C SER A 154 13.34 -1.88 19.64
N GLN A 155 13.77 -2.04 20.90
CA GLN A 155 14.16 -0.93 21.79
C GLN A 155 15.28 -0.04 21.20
N ASP A 156 16.14 -0.62 20.35
CA ASP A 156 17.20 0.05 19.59
C ASP A 156 16.67 1.00 18.49
N ALA A 157 15.43 0.81 18.02
CA ALA A 157 14.78 1.67 17.03
C ALA A 157 14.00 2.85 17.64
N VAL A 158 13.92 2.96 18.97
CA VAL A 158 13.09 3.98 19.66
C VAL A 158 13.50 5.41 19.31
N ASN A 159 14.78 5.65 19.02
CA ASN A 159 15.29 6.97 18.66
C ASN A 159 15.08 7.34 17.17
N LEU A 160 14.50 6.45 16.37
CA LEU A 160 14.21 6.72 14.97
C LEU A 160 12.98 7.63 14.81
N SER A 161 12.89 8.31 13.66
CA SER A 161 11.72 9.12 13.33
C SER A 161 10.46 8.25 13.22
N LEU A 162 9.29 8.85 13.39
CA LEU A 162 7.99 8.17 13.19
C LEU A 162 7.89 7.50 11.80
N THR A 163 8.45 8.15 10.77
CA THR A 163 8.48 7.61 9.40
C THR A 163 9.32 6.35 9.32
N ALA A 164 10.51 6.36 9.92
CA ALA A 164 11.40 5.21 9.97
C ALA A 164 10.77 4.06 10.76
N LYS A 165 10.16 4.34 11.91
CA LYS A 165 9.44 3.31 12.69
C LYS A 165 8.24 2.73 11.92
N THR A 166 7.51 3.55 11.15
CA THR A 166 6.44 3.08 10.24
C THR A 166 7.02 2.14 9.17
N THR A 167 8.16 2.49 8.57
CA THR A 167 8.87 1.62 7.61
C THR A 167 9.23 0.28 8.26
N LEU A 168 9.79 0.30 9.48
CA LEU A 168 10.17 -0.92 10.20
C LEU A 168 8.97 -1.80 10.54
N ALA A 169 7.87 -1.23 11.00
CA ALA A 169 6.64 -1.98 11.30
C ALA A 169 6.08 -2.70 10.07
N LEU A 170 6.10 -2.05 8.90
CA LEU A 170 5.71 -2.69 7.63
C LEU A 170 6.68 -3.79 7.20
N MET A 171 7.98 -3.55 7.42
CA MET A 171 9.06 -4.46 7.06
C MET A 171 9.22 -5.66 7.99
N GLY A 172 8.56 -5.70 9.15
CA GLY A 172 8.73 -6.71 10.20
C GLY A 172 9.08 -8.12 9.71
N PRO A 173 8.24 -8.78 8.88
CA PRO A 173 8.48 -10.16 8.41
C PRO A 173 9.60 -10.27 7.35
N PHE A 174 10.11 -9.16 6.83
CA PHE A 174 11.14 -9.07 5.77
C PHE A 174 12.51 -8.62 6.29
N LEU A 175 12.60 -8.13 7.53
CA LEU A 175 13.87 -7.75 8.16
C LEU A 175 14.80 -8.95 8.28
N ASP A 176 16.11 -8.69 8.26
CA ASP A 176 17.19 -9.66 8.46
C ASP A 176 17.30 -10.78 7.41
N LYS A 177 16.50 -10.71 6.33
CA LYS A 177 16.40 -11.74 5.28
C LYS A 177 17.07 -11.36 3.95
N GLY A 178 17.72 -10.21 3.85
CA GLY A 178 18.42 -9.78 2.63
C GLY A 178 17.54 -9.14 1.55
N TYR A 179 16.29 -8.77 1.88
CA TYR A 179 15.41 -8.02 0.97
C TYR A 179 16.00 -6.66 0.61
N HIS A 180 15.57 -6.13 -0.54
CA HIS A 180 15.93 -4.81 -1.02
C HIS A 180 14.70 -3.91 -1.07
N LEU A 181 14.64 -2.98 -0.11
CA LEU A 181 13.56 -2.04 0.05
C LEU A 181 13.77 -0.77 -0.81
N TYR A 182 12.75 -0.38 -1.56
CA TYR A 182 12.68 0.86 -2.31
C TYR A 182 11.68 1.84 -1.66
N ILE A 183 12.11 3.08 -1.42
CA ILE A 183 11.31 4.10 -0.70
C ILE A 183 11.47 5.50 -1.29
N ASP A 184 10.42 6.32 -1.22
CA ASP A 184 10.50 7.73 -1.60
C ASP A 184 11.15 8.60 -0.50
N ASN A 185 11.51 9.82 -0.89
CA ASN A 185 12.22 10.83 -0.11
C ASN A 185 11.54 11.22 1.20
N TRP A 186 10.24 10.97 1.36
CA TRP A 186 9.52 11.20 2.61
C TRP A 186 10.02 10.28 3.74
N TYR A 187 10.40 9.04 3.40
CA TYR A 187 10.88 8.02 4.33
C TYR A 187 12.40 8.09 4.54
N THR A 188 13.14 8.39 3.47
CA THR A 188 14.59 8.25 3.43
C THR A 188 15.30 9.18 4.43
N SER A 189 16.18 8.60 5.24
CA SER A 189 17.08 9.29 6.17
C SER A 189 18.36 8.47 6.38
N VAL A 190 19.46 9.13 6.78
CA VAL A 190 20.73 8.45 7.06
C VAL A 190 20.56 7.39 8.16
N ALA A 191 19.89 7.75 9.26
CA ALA A 191 19.66 6.85 10.39
C ALA A 191 18.87 5.59 10.01
N LEU A 192 17.81 5.74 9.19
CA LEU A 192 17.03 4.59 8.73
C LEU A 192 17.86 3.64 7.86
N ILE A 193 18.70 4.18 6.98
CA ILE A 193 19.53 3.38 6.07
C ILE A 193 20.62 2.63 6.85
N GLU A 194 21.28 3.31 7.79
CA GLU A 194 22.25 2.68 8.70
C GLU A 194 21.59 1.54 9.49
N TYR A 195 20.41 1.79 10.06
CA TYR A 195 19.67 0.80 10.85
C TYR A 195 19.25 -0.41 10.01
N LEU A 196 18.64 -0.21 8.84
CA LEU A 196 18.23 -1.32 7.96
C LEU A 196 19.43 -2.15 7.49
N HIS A 197 20.55 -1.50 7.19
CA HIS A 197 21.76 -2.21 6.80
C HIS A 197 22.31 -3.09 7.93
N GLN A 198 22.32 -2.59 9.18
CA GLN A 198 22.66 -3.39 10.35
C GLN A 198 21.73 -4.59 10.52
N ARG A 199 20.46 -4.44 10.15
CA ARG A 199 19.43 -5.51 10.11
C ARG A 199 19.42 -6.29 8.80
N LYS A 200 20.59 -6.47 8.17
CA LYS A 200 20.81 -7.24 6.92
C LYS A 200 19.75 -6.97 5.83
N THR A 201 19.28 -5.73 5.75
CA THR A 201 18.23 -5.31 4.82
C THR A 201 18.78 -4.21 3.94
N LEU A 202 18.76 -4.44 2.62
CA LEU A 202 19.20 -3.44 1.66
C LEU A 202 18.09 -2.41 1.48
N VAL A 203 18.48 -1.17 1.24
CA VAL A 203 17.52 -0.07 1.01
C VAL A 203 18.06 0.85 -0.07
N THR A 204 17.16 1.40 -0.89
CA THR A 204 17.47 2.42 -1.89
C THR A 204 16.31 3.40 -1.97
N GLY A 205 16.59 4.66 -1.73
CA GLY A 205 15.56 5.69 -1.80
C GLY A 205 16.07 6.98 -2.39
N THR A 206 15.13 7.71 -2.99
CA THR A 206 15.31 9.13 -3.27
C THR A 206 15.47 9.86 -1.94
N ALA A 207 16.20 10.96 -1.93
CA ALA A 207 16.43 11.76 -0.72
C ALA A 207 16.14 13.23 -1.00
N ARG A 208 15.71 13.95 0.04
CA ARG A 208 15.65 15.40 -0.03
C ARG A 208 17.05 15.99 0.18
N CYS A 209 17.32 17.14 -0.44
CA CYS A 209 18.63 17.79 -0.38
C CYS A 209 19.04 18.23 1.04
N ASP A 210 18.07 18.42 1.94
CA ASP A 210 18.26 18.76 3.36
C ASP A 210 18.50 17.53 4.25
N ARG A 211 18.33 16.30 3.72
CA ARG A 211 18.47 15.04 4.46
C ARG A 211 19.73 14.24 4.08
N VAL A 212 20.50 14.71 3.11
CA VAL A 212 21.78 14.11 2.71
C VAL A 212 22.95 14.77 3.47
N PRO A 213 24.12 14.11 3.58
CA PRO A 213 25.30 14.71 4.17
C PRO A 213 25.67 16.05 3.51
N LYS A 214 25.99 17.07 4.32
CA LYS A 214 26.36 18.41 3.85
C LYS A 214 27.53 18.38 2.86
N ALA A 215 28.50 17.50 3.10
CA ALA A 215 29.63 17.28 2.19
C ALA A 215 29.16 16.94 0.78
N LEU A 216 28.21 16.01 0.63
CA LEU A 216 27.63 15.66 -0.68
C LEU A 216 26.88 16.85 -1.27
N LYS A 217 26.07 17.56 -0.48
CA LYS A 217 25.29 18.72 -0.94
C LYS A 217 26.18 19.79 -1.58
N ASN A 218 27.37 20.02 -1.04
CA ASN A 218 28.26 21.10 -1.48
C ASN A 218 29.17 20.75 -2.68
N LEU A 219 29.26 19.48 -3.08
CA LEU A 219 30.11 19.08 -4.23
C LEU A 219 29.62 19.67 -5.57
N PRO A 220 30.43 20.32 -6.39
CA PRO A 220 29.98 20.73 -7.73
C PRO A 220 29.75 19.50 -8.62
N VAL A 221 28.67 19.50 -9.42
CA VAL A 221 28.35 18.40 -10.36
C VAL A 221 27.82 18.97 -11.67
N ALA A 222 28.52 18.70 -12.77
CA ALA A 222 28.09 19.09 -14.11
C ALA A 222 26.86 18.30 -14.56
N LYS A 223 26.09 18.85 -15.51
CA LYS A 223 24.90 18.18 -16.06
C LYS A 223 25.27 16.82 -16.64
N GLY A 224 24.53 15.80 -16.24
CA GLY A 224 24.73 14.40 -16.60
C GLY A 224 25.81 13.67 -15.82
N GLN A 225 26.46 14.31 -14.85
CA GLN A 225 27.43 13.67 -13.96
C GLN A 225 26.83 13.34 -12.59
N THR A 226 27.58 12.54 -11.82
CA THR A 226 27.22 12.09 -10.48
C THR A 226 28.36 12.39 -9.52
N ALA A 227 28.04 12.97 -8.37
CA ALA A 227 28.93 12.93 -7.20
C ALA A 227 28.42 11.90 -6.20
N SER A 228 29.34 11.23 -5.53
CA SER A 228 29.05 10.18 -4.56
C SER A 228 29.87 10.38 -3.29
N LEU A 229 29.29 10.03 -2.16
CA LEU A 229 29.94 9.95 -0.86
C LEU A 229 29.64 8.57 -0.28
N CYS A 230 30.67 7.88 0.21
CA CYS A 230 30.55 6.55 0.80
C CYS A 230 30.92 6.57 2.28
N LYS A 231 30.20 5.79 3.08
CA LYS A 231 30.55 5.44 4.47
C LYS A 231 30.48 3.92 4.58
N GLY A 232 31.62 3.25 4.39
CA GLY A 232 31.66 1.79 4.23
C GLY A 232 30.76 1.34 3.06
N PRO A 233 29.79 0.43 3.29
CA PRO A 233 28.87 -0.06 2.25
C PRO A 233 27.71 0.92 1.94
N LEU A 234 27.57 2.01 2.69
CA LEU A 234 26.51 2.98 2.50
C LEU A 234 26.95 4.05 1.50
N LEU A 235 26.06 4.37 0.58
CA LEU A 235 26.33 5.27 -0.53
C LEU A 235 25.26 6.36 -0.57
N ALA A 236 25.70 7.62 -0.55
CA ALA A 236 24.87 8.79 -0.84
C ALA A 236 25.34 9.40 -2.17
N GLN A 237 24.43 9.65 -3.10
CA GLN A 237 24.76 10.16 -4.43
C GLN A 237 23.89 11.36 -4.76
N LYS A 238 24.42 12.24 -5.60
CA LYS A 238 23.63 13.23 -6.30
C LYS A 238 23.95 13.21 -7.78
N PHE A 239 22.91 13.28 -8.59
CA PHE A 239 22.96 13.23 -10.05
C PHE A 239 22.32 14.50 -10.63
N SER A 240 23.01 15.12 -11.57
CA SER A 240 22.57 16.33 -12.22
C SER A 240 21.78 15.99 -13.50
N ASP A 241 20.46 15.94 -13.42
CA ASP A 241 19.58 15.79 -14.59
C ASP A 241 19.04 17.17 -15.03
N LYS A 242 17.79 17.27 -15.48
CA LYS A 242 17.04 18.54 -15.55
C LYS A 242 16.92 19.22 -14.19
N LYS A 243 16.86 18.43 -13.12
CA LYS A 243 16.92 18.84 -11.72
C LYS A 243 17.89 17.94 -10.98
N MET A 244 18.44 18.41 -9.87
CA MET A 244 19.30 17.59 -9.01
C MET A 244 18.46 16.49 -8.34
N VAL A 245 18.90 15.25 -8.51
CA VAL A 245 18.34 14.06 -7.86
C VAL A 245 19.33 13.60 -6.80
N TYR A 246 18.83 13.34 -5.58
CA TYR A 246 19.63 12.79 -4.50
C TYR A 246 19.14 11.38 -4.19
N MET A 247 20.08 10.47 -3.99
CA MET A 247 19.82 9.06 -3.67
C MET A 247 20.63 8.68 -2.44
N MET A 248 20.08 7.81 -1.60
CA MET A 248 20.83 7.12 -0.57
C MET A 248 20.52 5.62 -0.64
N THR A 249 21.55 4.79 -0.52
CA THR A 249 21.46 3.36 -0.73
C THR A 249 22.45 2.58 0.12
N ALA A 250 22.03 1.39 0.57
CA ALA A 250 22.88 0.38 1.18
C ALA A 250 23.03 -0.87 0.27
N GLY A 251 22.49 -0.83 -0.95
CA GLY A 251 22.41 -1.99 -1.87
C GLY A 251 23.11 -1.79 -3.21
N HIS A 252 23.69 -0.61 -3.46
CA HIS A 252 24.35 -0.30 -4.73
C HIS A 252 25.70 0.40 -4.51
N THR A 253 26.61 0.18 -5.44
CA THR A 253 27.90 0.89 -5.55
C THR A 253 27.77 2.11 -6.46
N ALA A 254 28.78 2.99 -6.46
CA ALA A 254 28.85 4.20 -7.30
C ALA A 254 29.10 3.91 -8.80
N ARG A 255 28.43 2.89 -9.35
CA ARG A 255 28.49 2.50 -10.76
C ARG A 255 27.39 3.22 -11.55
N THR A 256 27.64 3.39 -12.83
CA THR A 256 26.68 3.87 -13.82
C THR A 256 26.28 2.76 -14.77
N THR A 257 25.10 2.88 -15.38
CA THR A 257 24.63 2.02 -16.46
C THR A 257 25.36 2.34 -17.75
N MET A 258 25.25 1.44 -18.73
CA MET A 258 25.56 1.82 -20.11
C MET A 258 24.68 2.99 -20.55
N PRO A 259 25.19 3.93 -21.37
CA PRO A 259 24.38 4.98 -21.96
C PRO A 259 23.19 4.39 -22.72
N ARG A 260 22.02 5.00 -22.55
CA ARG A 260 20.82 4.65 -23.32
C ARG A 260 20.16 5.91 -23.83
N ALA A 261 19.58 5.83 -25.02
CA ALA A 261 18.78 6.90 -25.59
C ALA A 261 17.60 7.25 -24.64
N ARG A 262 17.51 8.53 -24.26
CA ARG A 262 16.38 9.08 -23.51
C ARG A 262 15.35 9.71 -24.45
N ARG A 263 14.17 10.01 -23.91
CA ARG A 263 13.16 10.84 -24.61
C ARG A 263 13.82 12.17 -25.01
N GLY A 264 14.02 12.37 -26.31
CA GLY A 264 14.76 13.50 -26.87
C GLY A 264 16.06 13.14 -27.61
N GLY A 265 16.40 11.85 -27.73
CA GLY A 265 17.48 11.36 -28.59
C GLY A 265 18.89 11.43 -28.00
N THR A 266 19.06 12.03 -26.82
CA THR A 266 20.35 12.07 -26.13
C THR A 266 20.62 10.76 -25.39
N GLU A 267 21.80 10.19 -25.59
CA GLU A 267 22.27 9.05 -24.80
C GLU A 267 22.86 9.52 -23.47
N GLN A 268 22.44 8.88 -22.38
CA GLN A 268 22.92 9.24 -21.04
C GLN A 268 23.05 8.00 -20.16
N ALA A 269 24.21 7.85 -19.53
CA ALA A 269 24.42 6.89 -18.46
C ALA A 269 23.75 7.38 -17.16
N LEU A 270 23.12 6.47 -16.42
CA LEU A 270 22.50 6.78 -15.14
C LEU A 270 23.22 6.05 -14.01
N PRO A 271 23.26 6.59 -12.80
CA PRO A 271 23.61 5.81 -11.62
C PRO A 271 22.77 4.54 -11.55
N VAL A 272 23.40 3.40 -11.27
CA VAL A 272 22.71 2.10 -11.14
C VAL A 272 21.64 2.16 -10.04
N SER A 273 21.86 2.98 -9.01
CA SER A 273 20.88 3.25 -7.95
C SER A 273 19.60 3.90 -8.47
N ILE A 274 19.69 4.84 -9.42
CA ILE A 274 18.54 5.51 -10.04
C ILE A 274 17.82 4.56 -11.00
N ASP A 275 18.58 3.82 -11.82
CA ASP A 275 18.00 2.82 -12.74
C ASP A 275 17.23 1.74 -11.98
N SER A 276 17.82 1.21 -10.90
CA SER A 276 17.18 0.21 -10.04
C SER A 276 15.98 0.77 -9.29
N TYR A 277 16.04 2.02 -8.82
CA TYR A 277 14.91 2.69 -8.19
C TYR A 277 13.72 2.80 -9.14
N ASN A 278 13.94 3.26 -10.38
CA ASN A 278 12.88 3.41 -11.37
C ASN A 278 12.22 2.09 -11.78
N LYS A 279 12.92 0.94 -11.62
CA LYS A 279 12.37 -0.38 -11.94
C LYS A 279 11.51 -0.97 -10.82
N HIS A 280 11.86 -0.72 -9.57
CA HIS A 280 11.26 -1.42 -8.42
C HIS A 280 10.38 -0.51 -7.55
N MET A 281 10.49 0.80 -7.71
CA MET A 281 9.47 1.72 -7.20
C MET A 281 8.20 1.63 -8.06
N GLY A 282 7.05 2.02 -7.51
CA GLY A 282 5.78 2.06 -8.24
C GLY A 282 4.88 0.84 -8.06
N GLY A 283 5.26 -0.13 -7.21
CA GLY A 283 4.39 -1.25 -6.84
C GLY A 283 3.07 -0.80 -6.21
N VAL A 284 3.09 0.23 -5.37
CA VAL A 284 1.88 0.80 -4.77
C VAL A 284 1.03 1.53 -5.83
N ASP A 285 1.63 2.25 -6.76
CA ASP A 285 0.88 2.85 -7.87
C ASP A 285 0.25 1.77 -8.76
N ARG A 286 0.95 0.64 -8.96
CA ARG A 286 0.39 -0.52 -9.67
C ARG A 286 -0.77 -1.14 -8.92
N LEU A 287 -0.68 -1.25 -7.58
CA LEU A 287 -1.79 -1.67 -6.73
C LEU A 287 -2.99 -0.72 -6.90
N ASP A 288 -2.78 0.59 -6.80
CA ASP A 288 -3.83 1.61 -6.97
C ASP A 288 -4.52 1.49 -8.35
N GLN A 289 -3.75 1.30 -9.42
CA GLN A 289 -4.28 1.06 -10.78
C GLN A 289 -5.12 -0.21 -10.89
N LEU A 290 -4.72 -1.28 -10.19
CA LEU A 290 -5.44 -2.56 -10.20
C LEU A 290 -6.72 -2.49 -9.36
N ILE A 291 -6.77 -1.63 -8.35
CA ILE A 291 -7.97 -1.41 -7.53
C ILE A 291 -9.00 -0.53 -8.23
N GLU A 292 -8.54 0.47 -8.98
CA GLU A 292 -9.41 1.51 -9.53
C GLU A 292 -10.66 1.00 -10.30
N PRO A 293 -10.58 -0.02 -11.17
CA PRO A 293 -11.76 -0.51 -11.92
C PRO A 293 -12.83 -1.18 -11.05
N TYR A 294 -12.48 -1.60 -9.83
CA TYR A 294 -13.36 -2.36 -8.94
C TYR A 294 -13.88 -1.53 -7.76
N ASP A 295 -13.57 -0.24 -7.73
CA ASP A 295 -14.04 0.69 -6.71
C ASP A 295 -15.54 0.97 -6.88
N TYR A 296 -16.37 0.17 -6.21
CA TYR A 296 -17.83 0.31 -6.29
C TYR A 296 -18.33 1.66 -5.75
N LYS A 297 -17.54 2.39 -4.94
CA LYS A 297 -17.90 3.73 -4.45
C LYS A 297 -17.73 4.82 -5.50
N LYS A 298 -16.87 4.63 -6.51
CA LYS A 298 -16.88 5.47 -7.71
C LYS A 298 -18.08 5.14 -8.61
N ASN A 299 -18.52 3.90 -8.57
CA ASN A 299 -19.59 3.40 -9.44
C ASN A 299 -20.99 3.75 -8.92
N CYS A 300 -21.15 3.92 -7.61
CA CYS A 300 -22.37 4.40 -6.97
C CYS A 300 -22.26 5.89 -6.58
N GLU A 301 -22.97 6.78 -7.28
CA GLU A 301 -23.02 8.23 -6.99
C GLU A 301 -23.61 8.54 -5.61
N VAL A 302 -24.46 7.65 -5.10
CA VAL A 302 -25.15 7.81 -3.81
C VAL A 302 -24.98 6.56 -2.96
N VAL A 303 -24.00 6.59 -2.04
CA VAL A 303 -23.98 5.67 -0.90
C VAL A 303 -25.08 6.12 0.09
N PRO A 304 -26.05 5.26 0.46
CA PRO A 304 -27.18 5.63 1.30
C PRO A 304 -26.75 6.33 2.60
N GLN A 305 -27.53 7.33 3.03
CA GLN A 305 -27.34 8.06 4.29
C GLN A 305 -27.19 7.14 5.51
N ALA A 306 -27.76 5.93 5.48
CA ALA A 306 -27.61 4.92 6.54
C ALA A 306 -26.15 4.43 6.74
N CYS A 307 -25.32 4.43 5.69
CA CYS A 307 -23.88 4.17 5.79
C CYS A 307 -23.07 5.39 6.26
N ARG A 308 -23.66 6.59 6.27
CA ARG A 308 -23.00 7.82 6.80
C ARG A 308 -23.16 7.95 8.31
N ALA A 309 -24.22 7.36 8.89
CA ALA A 309 -24.55 7.46 10.31
C ALA A 309 -23.99 6.30 11.15
N SER A 310 -23.69 5.17 10.53
CA SER A 310 -23.08 4.03 11.20
C SER A 310 -21.57 4.07 10.98
N HIS A 311 -20.80 3.78 12.02
CA HIS A 311 -19.36 3.50 11.93
C HIS A 311 -19.05 2.20 11.12
N SER A 312 -19.98 1.78 10.24
CA SER A 312 -19.94 0.59 9.38
C SER A 312 -19.29 0.86 8.03
N ALA A 313 -19.04 2.14 7.69
CA ALA A 313 -18.34 2.53 6.46
C ALA A 313 -16.91 1.96 6.39
N ASP A 314 -16.30 1.70 7.56
CA ASP A 314 -14.99 1.09 7.68
C ASP A 314 -14.98 -0.39 7.24
N CYS A 315 -16.13 -1.09 7.30
CA CYS A 315 -16.24 -2.50 6.95
C CYS A 315 -16.24 -2.76 5.44
N THR A 316 -16.94 -1.93 4.66
CA THR A 316 -17.04 -2.11 3.21
C THR A 316 -15.75 -1.74 2.49
N GLN A 317 -14.92 -0.90 3.11
CA GLN A 317 -13.62 -0.44 2.64
C GLN A 317 -12.51 -1.49 2.74
N CYS A 318 -12.48 -2.25 3.83
CA CYS A 318 -11.55 -3.37 3.97
C CYS A 318 -11.87 -4.53 3.00
N MET A 319 -13.13 -4.62 2.55
CA MET A 319 -13.58 -5.62 1.58
C MET A 319 -13.11 -5.33 0.14
N GLU A 320 -12.82 -4.07 -0.21
CA GLU A 320 -12.24 -3.69 -1.52
C GLU A 320 -10.79 -4.15 -1.64
N LEU A 321 -10.00 -4.04 -0.56
CA LEU A 321 -8.64 -4.58 -0.52
C LEU A 321 -8.64 -6.11 -0.67
N THR A 322 -9.66 -6.81 -0.16
CA THR A 322 -9.75 -8.27 -0.27
C THR A 322 -10.16 -8.78 -1.65
N GLN A 323 -10.98 -8.04 -2.41
CA GLN A 323 -11.42 -8.43 -3.76
C GLN A 323 -10.27 -8.71 -4.71
N ILE A 324 -9.21 -7.91 -4.63
CA ILE A 324 -8.10 -7.93 -5.59
C ILE A 324 -6.99 -8.88 -5.15
N GLN A 325 -6.72 -8.95 -3.84
CA GLN A 325 -5.75 -9.92 -3.32
C GLN A 325 -6.24 -11.37 -3.53
N TRP A 326 -7.55 -11.61 -3.44
CA TRP A 326 -8.11 -12.93 -3.74
C TRP A 326 -7.83 -13.36 -5.19
N ARG A 327 -7.95 -12.45 -6.19
CA ARG A 327 -7.68 -12.80 -7.59
C ARG A 327 -6.19 -13.02 -7.90
N LYS A 328 -5.27 -12.28 -7.29
CA LYS A 328 -3.82 -12.51 -7.47
C LYS A 328 -3.35 -13.82 -6.84
N ALA A 329 -3.82 -14.12 -5.63
CA ALA A 329 -3.54 -15.40 -4.98
C ALA A 329 -4.15 -16.60 -5.73
N SER A 330 -5.24 -16.37 -6.49
CA SER A 330 -5.85 -17.36 -7.37
C SER A 330 -5.12 -17.50 -8.71
N SER A 331 -4.68 -16.41 -9.34
CA SER A 331 -4.02 -16.49 -10.67
C SER A 331 -2.64 -17.14 -10.60
N HIS A 332 -1.91 -17.00 -9.49
CA HIS A 332 -0.64 -17.72 -9.29
C HIS A 332 -0.86 -19.21 -8.99
N ARG A 333 -1.93 -19.57 -8.27
CA ARG A 333 -2.30 -20.98 -8.09
C ARG A 333 -2.69 -21.67 -9.40
N VAL A 334 -3.26 -20.94 -10.36
CA VAL A 334 -3.58 -21.49 -11.70
C VAL A 334 -2.30 -21.77 -12.51
N HIS A 335 -1.21 -21.01 -12.29
CA HIS A 335 0.08 -21.29 -12.93
C HIS A 335 0.84 -22.47 -12.32
N GLU A 336 0.64 -22.77 -11.03
CA GLU A 336 1.22 -23.97 -10.39
C GLU A 336 0.39 -25.25 -10.61
N THR A 337 -0.87 -25.13 -11.02
CA THR A 337 -1.75 -26.30 -11.29
C THR A 337 -1.88 -26.66 -12.77
N SER A 338 -1.22 -25.95 -13.70
CA SER A 338 -1.25 -26.30 -15.14
C SER A 338 -0.21 -27.36 -15.56
N CYS A 339 0.22 -28.23 -14.65
CA CYS A 339 1.05 -29.39 -14.97
C CYS A 339 0.54 -30.61 -14.19
N ARG A 340 0.01 -31.59 -14.95
CA ARG A 340 -0.46 -32.93 -14.55
C ARG A 340 -1.97 -33.06 -14.27
N GLU A 341 -2.76 -33.01 -15.33
CA GLU A 341 -3.84 -33.97 -15.49
C GLU A 341 -3.34 -35.09 -16.43
N PRO A 342 -3.20 -36.35 -15.97
CA PRO A 342 -3.04 -37.47 -16.87
C PRO A 342 -4.38 -37.73 -17.57
N CYS A 343 -4.37 -37.66 -18.89
CA CYS A 343 -5.41 -38.22 -19.75
C CYS A 343 -5.65 -39.69 -19.38
N PHE A 344 -6.82 -39.99 -18.82
CA PHE A 344 -7.38 -41.34 -18.91
C PHE A 344 -8.41 -41.36 -20.05
N SER A 345 -7.95 -41.81 -21.21
CA SER A 345 -8.78 -42.27 -22.31
C SER A 345 -9.04 -43.77 -22.19
N SER A 346 -10.30 -44.17 -22.37
CA SER A 346 -10.78 -45.47 -22.86
C SER A 346 -10.30 -46.76 -22.15
N ARG A 347 -11.19 -47.41 -21.40
CA ARG A 347 -11.96 -48.57 -21.87
C ARG A 347 -13.09 -48.89 -20.91
#